data_AF-A0A6I8TQG6-F1
#
_entry.id   AF-A0A6I8TQG6-F1
#
_cell.length_a   1.000
_cell.length_b   1.000
_cell.length_c   1.000
_cell.angle_alpha   90.00
_cell.angle_beta   90.00
_cell.angle_gamma   90.00
#
_symmetry.space_group_name_H-M   'P 1'
#
loop_
_entity.id
_entity.type
_entity.pdbx_description
1 polymer ?
#
loop_
_entity_poly.entity_id
_entity_poly.type
_entity_poly.pdbx_seq_one_letter_code
_entity_poly.pdbx_strand_id
1 'polypeptide(L)'
;MLPCAIDHSNTFLYEQFELSVELCVDRSNPDSWKPLLLIIPLRLGLSEINPIYVDGLKKCFELAGNCGMVGGRPNQALYFIGYVADEALYLDPHTVQRSGTIGSKRDPDERELDETFHQKYARRINFKGMDPSLALCFLCATRKDFDDLIQRFKEDLNGGSCQPLFEVTKTRQAPWTPTTTSSTSSRKNSEPNETFNEISATEIQNEEFEEVETRQLDESDEEFEIIA
;
A
#
# COMPACT_ATOMS: atom_id res chain seq x y z
N MET A 1 9.76 14.29 0.22
CA MET A 1 9.69 12.82 0.21
C MET A 1 9.08 12.41 1.54
N LEU A 2 7.84 11.92 1.51
CA LEU A 2 7.18 11.36 2.70
C LEU A 2 7.71 9.93 2.93
N PRO A 3 8.07 9.55 4.16
CA PRO A 3 8.57 8.20 4.44
C PRO A 3 7.38 7.23 4.55
N CYS A 4 7.12 6.43 3.52
CA CYS A 4 6.17 5.33 3.59
C CYS A 4 6.87 4.14 4.26
N ALA A 5 6.46 3.79 5.48
CA ALA A 5 6.89 2.55 6.14
C ALA A 5 5.69 1.59 6.14
N ILE A 6 5.81 0.49 5.39
CA ILE A 6 4.83 -0.59 5.32
C ILE A 6 5.49 -1.83 5.94
N ASP A 7 4.83 -2.44 6.92
CA ASP A 7 5.17 -3.77 7.42
C ASP A 7 4.45 -4.85 6.58
N HIS A 8 5.00 -6.06 6.57
CA HIS A 8 4.54 -7.27 5.88
C HIS A 8 3.11 -7.72 6.22
N SER A 9 2.42 -7.03 7.13
CA SER A 9 1.10 -7.37 7.67
C SER A 9 -0.08 -6.60 7.05
N ASN A 10 0.12 -5.76 6.02
CA ASN A 10 -0.91 -4.82 5.50
C ASN A 10 -1.45 -3.85 6.60
N THR A 11 -0.66 -3.60 7.64
CA THR A 11 -1.04 -2.69 8.73
C THR A 11 -0.74 -1.25 8.34
N PHE A 12 -1.76 -0.39 8.33
CA PHE A 12 -1.61 1.05 8.12
C PHE A 12 -1.17 1.74 9.41
N LEU A 13 0.06 2.26 9.42
CA LEU A 13 0.70 2.77 10.63
C LEU A 13 0.19 4.17 11.03
N TYR A 14 -0.27 4.32 12.27
CA TYR A 14 -0.96 5.53 12.74
C TYR A 14 -0.08 6.76 13.02
N GLU A 15 1.26 6.63 13.10
CA GLU A 15 2.14 7.81 13.05
C GLU A 15 2.08 8.51 11.68
N GLN A 16 1.50 7.89 10.66
CA GLN A 16 1.10 8.59 9.44
C GLN A 16 -0.21 9.34 9.63
N PHE A 17 -1.14 8.92 10.49
CA PHE A 17 -2.55 9.35 10.47
C PHE A 17 -2.84 10.63 11.27
N GLU A 18 -2.40 10.72 12.52
CA GLU A 18 -2.44 11.99 13.28
C GLU A 18 -1.50 13.03 12.66
N LEU A 19 -0.36 12.57 12.13
CA LEU A 19 0.56 13.40 11.35
C LEU A 19 -0.09 13.82 10.03
N SER A 20 -0.91 12.98 9.39
CA SER A 20 -1.72 13.36 8.22
C SER A 20 -2.75 14.42 8.59
N VAL A 21 -3.45 14.28 9.72
CA VAL A 21 -4.42 15.28 10.20
C VAL A 21 -3.70 16.58 10.54
N GLU A 22 -2.57 16.54 11.24
CA GLU A 22 -1.73 17.72 11.50
C GLU A 22 -1.16 18.33 10.22
N LEU A 23 -0.86 17.55 9.19
CA LEU A 23 -0.42 18.04 7.88
C LEU A 23 -1.59 18.69 7.11
N CYS A 24 -2.81 18.22 7.36
CA CYS A 24 -4.03 18.74 6.75
C CYS A 24 -4.57 19.98 7.46
N VAL A 25 -4.21 20.22 8.73
CA VAL A 25 -4.58 21.42 9.47
C VAL A 25 -3.46 22.46 9.37
N ASP A 26 -3.79 23.71 9.03
CA ASP A 26 -2.81 24.79 9.11
C ASP A 26 -2.51 25.13 10.57
N ARG A 27 -1.22 25.13 10.94
CA ARG A 27 -0.78 25.51 12.29
C ARG A 27 -1.17 26.94 12.66
N SER A 28 -1.38 27.82 11.68
CA SER A 28 -1.82 29.21 11.87
C SER A 28 -3.33 29.40 11.91
N ASN A 29 -4.10 28.46 11.34
CA ASN A 29 -5.56 28.49 11.35
C ASN A 29 -6.11 27.06 11.59
N PRO A 30 -6.40 26.69 12.84
CA PRO A 30 -6.87 25.35 13.22
C PRO A 30 -8.17 24.92 12.53
N ASP A 31 -8.96 25.89 12.04
CA ASP A 31 -10.23 25.63 11.34
C ASP A 31 -10.04 25.39 9.83
N SER A 32 -8.81 25.55 9.32
CA SER A 32 -8.51 25.33 7.91
C SER A 32 -8.09 23.88 7.65
N TRP A 33 -8.64 23.30 6.58
CA TRP A 33 -8.36 21.94 6.13
C TRP A 33 -7.80 21.94 4.71
N LYS A 34 -6.68 21.27 4.51
CA LYS A 34 -6.11 20.95 3.20
C LYS A 34 -6.70 19.61 2.73
N PRO A 35 -7.24 19.53 1.51
CA PRO A 35 -7.75 18.27 0.98
C PRO A 35 -6.73 17.13 1.09
N LEU A 36 -7.16 16.00 1.63
CA LEU A 36 -6.34 14.82 1.86
C LEU A 36 -6.62 13.76 0.79
N LEU A 37 -5.61 13.37 0.04
CA LEU A 37 -5.64 12.15 -0.77
C LEU A 37 -4.99 11.02 0.04
N LEU A 38 -5.82 10.12 0.57
CA LEU A 38 -5.40 8.95 1.31
C LEU A 38 -5.18 7.78 0.35
N ILE A 39 -3.97 7.24 0.32
CA ILE A 39 -3.60 6.08 -0.50
C ILE A 39 -3.21 4.92 0.41
N ILE A 40 -3.83 3.77 0.19
CA ILE A 40 -3.74 2.59 1.05
C ILE A 40 -3.21 1.40 0.22
N PRO A 41 -1.88 1.20 0.10
CA PRO A 41 -1.29 0.00 -0.51
C PRO A 41 -1.63 -1.30 0.25
N LEU A 42 -2.02 -2.33 -0.48
CA LEU A 42 -2.46 -3.62 0.04
C LEU A 42 -1.83 -4.77 -0.75
N ARG A 43 -1.57 -5.89 -0.06
CA ARG A 43 -1.27 -7.18 -0.67
C ARG A 43 -2.32 -8.21 -0.26
N LEU A 44 -3.27 -8.50 -1.16
CA LEU A 44 -4.47 -9.31 -0.86
C LEU A 44 -4.34 -10.80 -1.22
N GLY A 45 -3.11 -11.28 -1.43
CA GLY A 45 -2.81 -12.67 -1.78
C GLY A 45 -1.40 -12.85 -2.32
N LEU A 46 -1.03 -14.10 -2.61
CA LEU A 46 0.31 -14.44 -3.12
C LEU A 46 0.40 -14.27 -4.63
N SER A 47 -0.51 -14.88 -5.38
CA SER A 47 -0.54 -14.82 -6.86
C SER A 47 -1.85 -14.27 -7.40
N GLU A 48 -2.94 -14.51 -6.68
CA GLU A 48 -4.29 -14.02 -6.98
C GLU A 48 -4.90 -13.40 -5.71
N ILE A 49 -5.91 -12.55 -5.88
CA ILE A 49 -6.69 -12.03 -4.75
C ILE A 49 -7.42 -13.17 -4.05
N ASN A 50 -7.25 -13.27 -2.72
CA ASN A 50 -8.02 -14.21 -1.93
C ASN A 50 -9.51 -13.81 -1.95
N PRO A 51 -10.44 -14.71 -2.35
CA PRO A 51 -11.87 -14.39 -2.47
C PRO A 51 -12.51 -13.78 -1.22
N ILE A 52 -12.00 -14.04 -0.02
CA ILE A 52 -12.51 -13.47 1.23
C ILE A 52 -12.45 -11.94 1.28
N TYR A 53 -11.56 -11.34 0.49
CA TYR A 53 -11.36 -9.88 0.43
C TYR A 53 -12.21 -9.18 -0.64
N VAL A 54 -12.86 -9.95 -1.54
CA VAL A 54 -13.61 -9.37 -2.68
C VAL A 54 -14.76 -8.49 -2.19
N ASP A 55 -15.50 -8.93 -1.18
CA ASP A 55 -16.60 -8.13 -0.64
C ASP A 55 -16.10 -6.86 0.06
N GLY A 56 -14.92 -6.91 0.69
CA GLY A 56 -14.26 -5.72 1.24
C GLY A 56 -13.89 -4.72 0.15
N LEU A 57 -13.33 -5.20 -0.97
CA LEU A 57 -12.99 -4.35 -2.12
C LEU A 57 -14.23 -3.70 -2.75
N LYS A 58 -15.32 -4.45 -2.90
CA LYS A 58 -16.60 -3.91 -3.40
C LYS A 58 -17.12 -2.79 -2.51
N LYS A 59 -17.14 -3.01 -1.19
CA LYS A 59 -17.51 -1.97 -0.21
C LYS A 59 -16.64 -0.72 -0.33
N CYS A 60 -15.32 -0.85 -0.55
CA CYS A 60 -14.45 0.30 -0.74
C CYS A 60 -14.88 1.19 -1.91
N PHE A 61 -15.41 0.63 -3.01
CA PHE A 61 -15.97 1.41 -4.12
C PHE A 61 -17.27 2.14 -3.77
N GLU A 62 -18.00 1.67 -2.76
CA GLU A 62 -19.29 2.24 -2.33
C GLU A 62 -19.11 3.39 -1.33
N LEU A 63 -17.94 3.51 -0.71
CA LEU A 63 -17.64 4.56 0.26
C LEU A 63 -17.53 5.94 -0.40
N ALA A 64 -18.02 6.96 0.31
CA ALA A 64 -17.85 8.34 -0.10
C ALA A 64 -16.36 8.72 -0.16
N GLY A 65 -16.01 9.57 -1.14
CA GLY A 65 -14.63 9.97 -1.37
C GLY A 65 -13.78 8.91 -2.07
N ASN A 66 -14.32 7.72 -2.41
CA ASN A 66 -13.58 6.74 -3.22
C ASN A 66 -13.09 7.37 -4.54
N CYS A 67 -11.79 7.22 -4.80
CA CYS A 67 -11.11 7.67 -6.01
C CYS A 67 -10.61 6.48 -6.83
N GLY A 68 -11.22 5.31 -6.67
CA GLY A 68 -10.81 4.07 -7.31
C GLY A 68 -9.65 3.35 -6.63
N MET A 69 -9.04 2.43 -7.38
CA MET A 69 -7.89 1.65 -6.96
C MET A 69 -6.85 1.60 -8.09
N VAL A 70 -5.57 1.62 -7.76
CA VAL A 70 -4.49 1.41 -8.73
C VAL A 70 -3.81 0.09 -8.43
N GLY A 71 -3.50 -0.70 -9.45
CA GLY A 71 -2.84 -1.99 -9.27
C GLY A 71 -2.47 -2.62 -10.59
N GLY A 72 -2.16 -3.91 -10.58
CA GLY A 72 -1.81 -4.65 -11.78
C GLY A 72 -0.39 -5.21 -11.73
N ARG A 73 -0.08 -6.03 -12.74
CA ARG A 73 1.21 -6.71 -12.85
C ARG A 73 2.27 -5.75 -13.39
N PRO A 74 3.57 -6.09 -13.28
CA PRO A 74 4.62 -5.36 -13.98
C PRO A 74 4.26 -5.16 -15.45
N ASN A 75 4.36 -3.91 -15.93
CA ASN A 75 3.99 -3.49 -17.30
C ASN A 75 2.51 -3.70 -17.68
N GLN A 76 1.62 -3.92 -16.70
CA GLN A 76 0.18 -4.13 -16.88
C GLN A 76 -0.62 -3.42 -15.77
N ALA A 77 -0.29 -2.16 -15.49
CA ALA A 77 -0.96 -1.36 -14.47
C ALA A 77 -2.34 -0.87 -14.94
N LEU A 78 -3.35 -1.00 -14.09
CA LEU A 78 -4.74 -0.65 -14.37
C LEU A 78 -5.26 0.32 -13.30
N TYR A 79 -6.19 1.20 -13.70
CA TYR A 79 -6.92 2.07 -12.78
C TYR A 79 -8.37 1.62 -12.67
N PHE A 80 -8.73 1.03 -11.53
CA PHE A 80 -10.06 0.50 -11.26
C PHE A 80 -10.96 1.60 -10.71
N ILE A 81 -12.15 1.76 -11.29
CA ILE A 81 -13.06 2.89 -11.04
C ILE A 81 -14.41 2.47 -10.46
N GLY A 82 -14.66 1.16 -10.31
CA GLY A 82 -15.92 0.63 -9.81
C GLY A 82 -16.03 -0.85 -10.07
N TYR A 83 -17.24 -1.39 -9.94
CA TYR A 83 -17.51 -2.80 -10.17
C TYR A 83 -18.95 -3.06 -10.63
N VAL A 84 -19.17 -4.23 -11.24
CA VAL A 84 -20.48 -4.79 -11.55
C VAL A 84 -20.44 -6.28 -11.25
N ALA A 85 -21.33 -6.77 -10.40
CA ALA A 85 -21.32 -8.15 -9.92
C ALA A 85 -19.92 -8.56 -9.40
N ASP A 86 -19.24 -9.51 -10.06
CA ASP A 86 -17.90 -9.98 -9.69
C ASP A 86 -16.79 -9.47 -10.61
N GLU A 87 -17.06 -8.39 -11.36
CA GLU A 87 -16.11 -7.76 -12.26
C GLU A 87 -15.78 -6.33 -11.83
N ALA A 88 -14.50 -5.99 -11.77
CA ALA A 88 -14.02 -4.63 -11.61
C ALA A 88 -14.02 -3.90 -12.96
N LEU A 89 -14.47 -2.65 -12.95
CA LEU A 89 -14.40 -1.73 -14.07
C LEU A 89 -13.08 -0.97 -14.03
N TYR A 90 -12.38 -0.85 -15.16
CA TYR A 90 -11.07 -0.19 -15.19
C TYR A 90 -10.78 0.62 -16.46
N LEU A 91 -9.84 1.54 -16.32
CA LEU A 91 -9.17 2.28 -17.38
C LEU A 91 -7.76 1.70 -17.60
N ASP A 92 -7.36 1.61 -18.86
CA ASP A 92 -6.15 0.93 -19.30
C ASP A 92 -5.21 1.92 -20.00
N PRO A 93 -4.03 2.22 -19.43
CA PRO A 93 -3.09 3.18 -20.00
C PRO A 93 -2.23 2.62 -21.14
N HIS A 94 -2.32 1.33 -21.50
CA HIS A 94 -1.41 0.67 -22.45
C HIS A 94 -1.73 0.97 -23.93
N THR A 95 -2.16 2.19 -24.22
CA THR A 95 -2.32 2.69 -25.59
C THR A 95 -1.43 3.91 -25.78
N VAL A 96 -0.48 3.81 -26.71
CA VAL A 96 0.40 4.94 -27.06
C VAL A 96 -0.39 5.96 -27.86
N GLN A 97 -0.32 7.22 -27.45
CA GLN A 97 -1.02 8.34 -28.08
C GLN A 97 -0.04 9.44 -28.50
N ARG A 98 -0.47 10.33 -29.39
CA ARG A 98 0.33 11.51 -29.77
C ARG A 98 0.42 12.47 -28.59
N SER A 99 1.58 13.08 -28.40
CA SER A 99 1.79 14.11 -27.36
C SER A 99 1.38 15.49 -27.88
N GLY A 100 0.91 16.36 -26.98
CA GLY A 100 0.58 17.74 -27.27
C GLY A 100 0.19 18.50 -26.01
N THR A 101 -0.13 19.79 -26.16
CA THR A 101 -0.49 20.68 -25.04
C THR A 101 -1.94 21.10 -25.18
N ILE A 102 -2.71 21.00 -24.09
CA ILE A 102 -4.08 21.49 -24.03
C ILE A 102 -4.10 22.80 -23.27
N GLY A 103 -4.39 23.90 -23.96
CA GLY A 103 -4.57 25.22 -23.36
C GLY A 103 -6.04 25.53 -23.08
N SER A 104 -6.56 26.54 -23.76
CA SER A 104 -7.92 27.06 -23.55
C SER A 104 -9.01 26.33 -24.34
N LYS A 105 -8.66 25.31 -25.13
CA LYS A 105 -9.55 24.52 -26.00
C LYS A 105 -10.25 25.38 -27.06
N ARG A 106 -9.56 26.41 -27.55
CA ARG A 106 -10.09 27.33 -28.58
C ARG A 106 -9.80 26.85 -30.00
N ASP A 107 -8.67 26.17 -30.17
CA ASP A 107 -8.27 25.56 -31.43
C ASP A 107 -8.98 24.20 -31.62
N PRO A 108 -9.50 23.87 -32.82
CA PRO A 108 -9.98 22.53 -33.13
C PRO A 108 -8.98 21.42 -32.78
N ASP A 109 -7.68 21.63 -32.99
CA ASP A 109 -6.64 20.62 -32.73
C ASP A 109 -6.50 20.35 -31.23
N GLU A 110 -6.59 21.38 -30.38
CA GLU A 110 -6.59 21.24 -28.92
C GLU A 110 -7.79 20.42 -28.43
N ARG A 111 -8.95 20.58 -29.10
CA ARG A 111 -10.18 19.86 -28.75
C ARG A 111 -10.12 18.40 -29.18
N GLU A 112 -9.61 18.13 -30.38
CA GLU A 112 -9.39 16.76 -30.86
C GLU A 112 -8.39 16.03 -29.94
N LEU A 113 -7.34 16.72 -29.49
CA LEU A 113 -6.39 16.16 -28.53
C LEU A 113 -7.02 15.88 -27.16
N ASP A 114 -7.86 16.78 -26.64
CA ASP A 114 -8.58 16.59 -25.36
C ASP A 114 -9.48 15.35 -25.38
N GLU A 115 -10.13 15.05 -26.51
CA GLU A 115 -10.96 13.86 -26.66
C GLU A 115 -10.20 12.56 -26.42
N THR A 116 -8.88 12.53 -26.63
CA THR A 116 -8.06 11.33 -26.44
C THR A 116 -7.79 11.00 -24.96
N PHE A 117 -7.97 11.99 -24.05
CA PHE A 117 -7.90 11.80 -22.59
C PHE A 117 -9.19 11.23 -21.99
N HIS A 118 -10.26 11.09 -22.80
CA HIS A 118 -11.55 10.57 -22.37
C HIS A 118 -11.82 9.20 -22.98
N GLN A 119 -11.87 8.15 -22.14
CA GLN A 119 -12.26 6.83 -22.60
C GLN A 119 -13.77 6.70 -22.79
N LYS A 120 -14.18 6.29 -23.99
CA LYS A 120 -15.59 6.05 -24.36
C LYS A 120 -16.19 4.82 -23.69
N TYR A 121 -15.35 3.84 -23.36
CA TYR A 121 -15.77 2.55 -22.80
C TYR A 121 -14.87 2.15 -21.64
N ALA A 122 -15.47 1.72 -20.53
CA ALA A 122 -14.74 1.08 -19.44
C ALA A 122 -14.56 -0.41 -19.75
N ARG A 123 -13.39 -0.96 -19.43
CA ARG A 123 -13.10 -2.39 -19.54
C ARG A 123 -13.50 -3.11 -18.25
N ARG A 124 -13.61 -4.44 -18.32
CA ARG A 124 -14.01 -5.31 -17.20
C ARG A 124 -13.03 -6.44 -17.00
N ILE A 125 -12.76 -6.77 -15.74
CA ILE A 125 -11.96 -7.93 -15.35
C ILE A 125 -12.57 -8.55 -14.10
N ASN A 126 -12.60 -9.88 -14.02
CA ASN A 126 -13.03 -10.56 -12.80
C ASN A 126 -12.08 -10.21 -11.63
N PHE A 127 -12.60 -10.05 -10.41
CA PHE A 127 -11.74 -9.78 -9.23
C PHE A 127 -10.62 -10.81 -9.05
N LYS A 128 -10.85 -12.09 -9.41
CA LYS A 128 -9.81 -13.13 -9.36
C LYS A 128 -8.68 -12.91 -10.37
N GLY A 129 -8.95 -12.19 -11.46
CA GLY A 129 -7.97 -11.83 -12.48
C GLY A 129 -7.13 -10.61 -12.13
N MET A 130 -7.48 -9.87 -11.08
CA MET A 130 -6.69 -8.72 -10.61
C MET A 130 -5.40 -9.18 -9.91
N ASP A 131 -4.36 -8.35 -10.02
CA ASP A 131 -3.14 -8.56 -9.22
C ASP A 131 -3.44 -8.33 -7.72
N PRO A 132 -2.95 -9.18 -6.81
CA PRO A 132 -3.16 -8.98 -5.38
C PRO A 132 -2.44 -7.75 -4.81
N SER A 133 -1.51 -7.14 -5.55
CA SER A 133 -0.91 -5.85 -5.22
C SER A 133 -1.76 -4.72 -5.79
N LEU A 134 -2.38 -3.93 -4.91
CA LEU A 134 -3.14 -2.74 -5.30
C LEU A 134 -3.06 -1.66 -4.22
N ALA A 135 -3.49 -0.45 -4.54
CA ALA A 135 -3.68 0.61 -3.56
C ALA A 135 -5.08 1.22 -3.70
N LEU A 136 -5.78 1.37 -2.58
CA LEU A 136 -7.05 2.07 -2.51
C LEU A 136 -6.80 3.57 -2.42
N CYS A 137 -7.65 4.38 -3.04
CA CYS A 137 -7.53 5.83 -3.01
C CYS A 137 -8.82 6.47 -2.49
N PHE A 138 -8.71 7.39 -1.54
CA PHE A 138 -9.84 8.18 -1.02
C PHE A 138 -9.48 9.67 -0.93
N LEU A 139 -10.37 10.54 -1.38
CA LEU A 139 -10.24 11.99 -1.27
C LEU A 139 -11.16 12.52 -0.17
N CYS A 140 -10.56 13.19 0.82
CA CYS A 140 -11.27 13.90 1.88
C CYS A 140 -11.06 15.40 1.68
N ALA A 141 -12.01 16.06 1.02
CA ALA A 141 -11.93 17.49 0.71
C ALA A 141 -12.09 18.36 1.96
N THR A 142 -12.78 17.85 2.98
CA THR A 142 -12.98 18.49 4.27
C THR A 142 -12.60 17.56 5.43
N ARG A 143 -12.40 18.14 6.62
CA ARG A 143 -12.21 17.37 7.86
C ARG A 143 -13.40 16.44 8.13
N LYS A 144 -14.62 16.90 7.83
CA LYS A 144 -15.84 16.10 7.98
C LYS A 144 -15.81 14.85 7.10
N ASP A 145 -15.39 14.98 5.84
CA ASP A 145 -15.29 13.85 4.91
C ASP A 145 -14.33 12.78 5.45
N PHE A 146 -13.22 13.23 6.04
CA PHE A 146 -12.27 12.35 6.70
C PHE A 146 -12.87 11.65 7.91
N ASP A 147 -13.47 12.39 8.84
CA ASP A 147 -14.07 11.80 10.05
C ASP A 147 -15.19 10.80 9.69
N ASP A 148 -16.03 11.12 8.71
CA ASP A 148 -17.08 10.25 8.18
C ASP A 148 -16.47 8.98 7.53
N LEU A 149 -15.39 9.11 6.75
CA LEU A 149 -14.68 7.98 6.13
C LEU A 149 -14.10 7.02 7.20
N ILE A 150 -13.50 7.57 8.26
CA ILE A 150 -12.93 6.77 9.36
C ILE A 150 -14.02 6.00 10.11
N GLN A 151 -15.18 6.62 10.31
CA GLN A 151 -16.32 5.93 10.91
C GLN A 151 -16.77 4.78 10.01
N ARG A 152 -16.86 5.01 8.70
CA ARG A 152 -17.24 3.99 7.71
C ARG A 152 -16.26 2.83 7.63
N PHE A 153 -14.95 3.08 7.71
CA PHE A 153 -13.97 2.00 7.80
C PHE A 153 -14.20 1.09 9.00
N LYS A 154 -14.52 1.67 10.16
CA LYS A 154 -14.78 0.89 11.38
C LYS A 154 -16.08 0.10 11.30
N GLU A 155 -17.15 0.70 10.80
CA GLU A 155 -18.48 0.08 10.74
C GLU A 155 -18.60 -0.94 9.60
N ASP A 156 -18.22 -0.54 8.38
CA ASP A 156 -18.56 -1.29 7.17
C ASP A 156 -17.46 -2.28 6.77
N LEU A 157 -16.18 -1.98 7.02
CA LEU A 157 -15.04 -2.82 6.63
C LEU A 157 -14.50 -3.67 7.79
N ASN A 158 -14.39 -3.11 9.00
CA ASN A 158 -13.74 -3.80 10.13
C ASN A 158 -14.73 -4.44 11.11
N GLY A 159 -15.93 -3.86 11.27
CA GLY A 159 -17.02 -4.40 12.09
C GLY A 159 -18.10 -5.15 11.30
N GLY A 160 -17.97 -5.17 9.97
CA GLY A 160 -18.95 -5.76 9.06
C GLY A 160 -18.81 -7.28 8.90
N SER A 161 -19.57 -7.82 7.94
CA SER A 161 -19.56 -9.26 7.58
C SER A 161 -18.39 -9.70 6.69
N CYS A 162 -17.51 -8.80 6.29
CA CYS A 162 -16.37 -9.08 5.40
C CYS A 162 -15.06 -9.17 6.18
N GLN A 163 -14.07 -9.85 5.62
CA GLN A 163 -12.72 -9.84 6.19
C GLN A 163 -12.11 -8.43 6.08
N PRO A 164 -11.54 -7.88 7.16
CA PRO A 164 -10.89 -6.57 7.12
C PRO A 164 -9.74 -6.56 6.11
N LEU A 165 -9.67 -5.50 5.30
CA LEU A 165 -8.56 -5.28 4.37
C LEU A 165 -7.35 -4.62 5.05
N PHE A 166 -7.62 -3.78 6.05
CA PHE A 166 -6.67 -3.01 6.83
C PHE A 166 -7.27 -2.65 8.20
N GLU A 167 -6.43 -2.26 9.16
CA GLU A 167 -6.87 -1.83 10.48
C GLU A 167 -6.86 -0.30 10.63
N VAL A 168 -7.74 0.23 11.50
CA VAL A 168 -7.81 1.66 11.85
C VAL A 168 -7.70 1.80 13.37
N THR A 169 -6.59 2.33 13.88
CA THR A 169 -6.24 2.29 15.32
C THR A 169 -5.90 3.67 15.89
N LYS A 170 -6.56 4.20 16.93
CA LYS A 170 -6.24 5.57 17.43
C LYS A 170 -4.79 5.84 17.84
N THR A 171 -4.03 4.81 18.20
CA THR A 171 -2.64 4.93 18.68
C THR A 171 -1.75 3.97 17.91
N ARG A 172 -0.54 4.43 17.57
CA ARG A 172 0.50 3.59 16.98
C ARG A 172 0.86 2.45 17.96
N GLN A 173 0.98 1.23 17.46
CA GLN A 173 1.55 0.14 18.24
C GLN A 173 3.03 0.42 18.53
N ALA A 174 3.50 0.05 19.73
CA ALA A 174 4.89 0.26 20.10
C ALA A 174 5.82 -0.36 19.04
N PRO A 175 6.91 0.33 18.65
CA PRO A 175 7.90 -0.25 17.75
C PRO A 175 8.29 -1.63 18.26
N TRP A 176 8.34 -2.62 17.37
CA TRP A 176 8.84 -3.93 17.75
C TRP A 176 10.29 -3.77 18.21
N THR A 177 10.53 -4.05 19.49
CA THR A 177 11.87 -4.13 20.05
C THR A 177 12.22 -5.60 20.26
N PRO A 178 13.30 -6.13 19.66
CA PRO A 178 13.78 -7.46 19.98
C PRO A 178 14.05 -7.54 21.49
N THR A 179 13.53 -8.58 22.14
CA THR A 179 13.70 -8.78 23.57
C THR A 179 15.06 -9.40 23.83
N THR A 180 16.02 -8.61 24.32
CA THR A 180 17.33 -9.13 24.71
C THR A 180 17.38 -9.47 26.19
N THR A 181 16.94 -10.67 26.58
CA THR A 181 17.19 -11.26 27.91
C THR A 181 18.55 -11.98 28.03
N SER A 182 19.66 -11.26 28.24
CA SER A 182 20.98 -11.89 28.42
C SER A 182 21.02 -12.80 29.66
N SER A 183 20.90 -14.11 29.48
CA SER A 183 21.02 -15.11 30.53
C SER A 183 22.47 -15.61 30.64
N THR A 184 23.24 -15.06 31.57
CA THR A 184 24.51 -15.67 32.02
C THR A 184 24.20 -16.91 32.87
N SER A 185 24.35 -18.11 32.29
CA SER A 185 24.25 -19.39 33.02
C SER A 185 25.64 -20.00 33.27
N SER A 186 26.10 -19.94 34.52
CA SER A 186 27.20 -20.75 35.04
C SER A 186 26.70 -22.19 35.27
N ARG A 187 27.25 -23.16 34.53
CA ARG A 187 26.92 -24.59 34.67
C ARG A 187 27.47 -25.17 35.99
N LYS A 188 26.60 -25.77 36.81
CA LYS A 188 26.92 -26.94 37.66
C LYS A 188 25.77 -27.94 37.56
N ASN A 189 26.12 -29.20 37.27
CA ASN A 189 25.23 -30.32 36.97
C ASN A 189 24.25 -30.67 38.11
N SER A 190 22.98 -30.92 37.78
CA SER A 190 22.14 -31.99 38.36
C SER A 190 20.98 -32.33 37.40
N GLU A 191 20.60 -33.61 37.38
CA GLU A 191 19.62 -34.29 36.51
C GLU A 191 18.13 -33.88 36.71
N PRO A 192 17.18 -34.37 35.86
CA PRO A 192 16.15 -33.57 35.22
C PRO A 192 14.81 -33.55 35.97
N ASN A 193 14.04 -32.47 35.79
CA ASN A 193 12.59 -32.55 35.89
C ASN A 193 11.95 -31.71 34.77
N GLU A 194 10.94 -32.29 34.13
CA GLU A 194 10.44 -31.87 32.82
C GLU A 194 9.55 -30.61 32.84
N THR A 195 9.53 -29.97 31.67
CA THR A 195 8.46 -29.16 31.05
C THR A 195 8.18 -27.76 31.61
N PHE A 196 8.74 -26.74 30.94
CA PHE A 196 8.01 -25.59 30.38
C PHE A 196 8.95 -24.85 29.40
N ASN A 197 8.63 -24.84 28.09
CA ASN A 197 9.42 -24.13 27.08
C ASN A 197 8.72 -22.82 26.68
N GLU A 198 9.11 -21.73 27.33
CA GLU A 198 9.20 -20.41 26.70
C GLU A 198 10.58 -20.31 26.03
N ILE A 199 10.66 -19.83 24.79
CA ILE A 199 11.93 -19.59 24.11
C ILE A 199 12.01 -18.11 23.74
N SER A 200 12.80 -17.37 24.52
CA SER A 200 13.31 -16.02 24.25
C SER A 200 14.71 -16.14 23.66
N ALA A 201 15.02 -15.40 22.60
CA ALA A 201 16.31 -15.45 21.90
C ALA A 201 17.17 -14.24 22.27
N THR A 202 18.42 -14.47 22.66
CA THR A 202 19.38 -13.40 22.94
C THR A 202 20.68 -13.45 22.17
N GLU A 203 21.11 -12.22 21.88
CA GLU A 203 22.30 -11.69 21.23
C GLU A 203 23.64 -12.40 21.49
N ILE A 204 24.46 -12.43 20.45
CA ILE A 204 25.91 -12.65 20.49
C ILE A 204 26.61 -11.32 20.18
N GLN A 205 27.65 -11.04 20.96
CA GLN A 205 28.43 -9.82 21.04
C GLN A 205 29.40 -9.64 19.86
N ASN A 206 29.72 -8.38 19.58
CA ASN A 206 30.78 -7.93 18.68
C ASN A 206 32.14 -8.52 19.09
N GLU A 207 32.74 -9.36 18.24
CA GLU A 207 34.19 -9.58 18.22
C GLU A 207 34.73 -9.24 16.82
N GLU A 208 35.61 -8.24 16.84
CA GLU A 208 36.80 -8.00 16.01
C GLU A 208 36.79 -8.19 14.48
N PHE A 209 37.17 -7.09 13.81
CA PHE A 209 37.44 -6.90 12.39
C PHE A 209 38.50 -7.89 11.86
N GLU A 210 38.15 -8.69 10.86
CA GLU A 210 39.12 -9.16 9.84
C GLU A 210 38.96 -8.32 8.58
N GLU A 211 40.04 -7.66 8.15
CA GLU A 211 40.13 -6.92 6.88
C GLU A 211 39.89 -7.88 5.70
N VAL A 212 38.79 -7.68 4.98
CA VAL A 212 38.55 -8.37 3.71
C VAL A 212 39.20 -7.54 2.59
N GLU A 213 40.16 -8.14 1.89
CA GLU A 213 40.80 -7.58 0.70
C GLU A 213 39.76 -7.03 -0.30
N THR A 214 40.02 -5.82 -0.79
CA THR A 214 39.27 -5.19 -1.88
C THR A 214 39.31 -6.08 -3.12
N ARG A 215 38.19 -6.71 -3.46
CA ARG A 215 38.01 -7.37 -4.76
C ARG A 215 38.20 -6.32 -5.87
N GLN A 216 39.24 -6.50 -6.68
CA GLN A 216 39.40 -5.75 -7.92
C GLN A 216 38.22 -6.14 -8.84
N LEU A 217 37.44 -5.14 -9.24
CA LEU A 217 36.41 -5.29 -10.26
C LEU A 217 37.14 -5.38 -11.61
N ASP A 218 36.99 -6.52 -12.29
CA ASP A 218 37.43 -6.71 -13.67
C ASP A 218 36.42 -5.98 -14.58
N GLU A 219 36.85 -4.86 -15.16
CA GLU A 219 36.11 -4.07 -16.15
C GLU A 219 36.35 -4.62 -17.57
N SER A 220 35.92 -5.85 -17.84
CA SER A 220 35.88 -6.38 -19.21
C SER A 220 34.45 -6.45 -19.75
N ASP A 221 34.11 -5.47 -20.59
CA ASP A 221 32.86 -5.34 -21.36
C ASP A 221 32.82 -6.30 -22.57
N GLU A 222 32.82 -7.62 -22.36
CA GLU A 222 32.54 -8.57 -23.44
C GLU A 222 31.62 -9.70 -22.96
N GLU A 223 30.34 -9.64 -23.39
CA GLU A 223 29.49 -10.78 -23.83
C GLU A 223 27.98 -10.47 -23.63
N PHE A 224 27.42 -9.69 -24.55
CA PHE A 224 25.97 -9.74 -24.84
C PHE A 224 25.76 -10.63 -26.07
N GLU A 225 25.47 -11.92 -25.86
CA GLU A 225 24.89 -12.74 -26.93
C GLU A 225 23.37 -12.48 -27.01
N ILE A 226 22.97 -11.90 -28.14
CA ILE A 226 21.58 -11.75 -28.54
C ILE A 226 21.11 -13.10 -29.07
N ILE A 227 20.16 -13.74 -28.40
CA ILE A 227 19.43 -14.89 -28.96
C ILE A 227 18.34 -14.34 -29.87
N ALA A 228 18.53 -14.55 -31.18
CA ALA A 228 17.52 -14.33 -32.23
C ALA A 228 16.51 -15.48 -32.30
#